data_AF-A0A3D2J427-F1
#
_entry.id   AF-A0A3D2J427-F1
#
_cell.length_a   1.000
_cell.length_b   1.000
_cell.length_c   1.000
_cell.angle_alpha   90.00
_cell.angle_beta   90.00
_cell.angle_gamma   90.00
#
_symmetry.space_group_name_H-M   'P 1'
#
loop_
_entity.id
_entity.type
_entity.pdbx_description
1 polymer ?
#
loop_
_entity_poly.entity_id
_entity_poly.type
_entity_poly.pdbx_seq_one_letter_code
_entity_poly.pdbx_strand_id
1 'polypeptide(L)'
;MYNPINTMKGVESAYIEQLQTYGVRYTQQLLERGKTVELREELAQQSNVPIQVIHALVGRADLMRLRGVGGDLSLLLQEAGILCCRSFQEQDAERLHKRLAELHIGRRIAYHAPSKAQVRSWMN
;
A
#
# COMPACT_ATOMS: atom_id res chain seq x y z
N MET A 1 13.33 4.04 3.91
CA MET A 1 12.69 3.70 5.20
C MET A 1 12.44 2.20 5.18
N TYR A 2 12.95 1.45 6.15
CA TYR A 2 12.80 -0.01 6.20
C TYR A 2 11.58 -0.38 7.04
N ASN A 3 10.37 -0.33 6.45
CA ASN A 3 9.17 -0.77 7.15
C ASN A 3 9.01 -2.30 7.00
N PRO A 4 8.84 -3.06 8.09
CA PRO A 4 8.55 -4.49 8.03
C PRO A 4 7.21 -4.78 7.34
N ILE A 5 7.13 -5.80 6.49
CA ILE A 5 5.90 -6.11 5.74
C ILE A 5 4.75 -6.64 6.62
N ASN A 6 5.05 -7.15 7.81
CA ASN A 6 4.03 -7.57 8.78
C ASN A 6 3.24 -6.40 9.41
N THR A 7 3.68 -5.16 9.19
CA THR A 7 2.91 -3.97 9.56
C THR A 7 1.83 -3.62 8.54
N MET A 8 1.88 -4.21 7.35
CA MET A 8 0.92 -3.96 6.28
C MET A 8 -0.40 -4.66 6.59
N LYS A 9 -1.51 -3.95 6.39
CA LYS A 9 -2.86 -4.46 6.66
C LYS A 9 -3.55 -4.90 5.39
N GLY A 10 -4.68 -5.60 5.51
CA GLY A 10 -5.59 -5.89 4.39
C GLY A 10 -5.11 -7.02 3.47
N VAL A 11 -4.32 -7.95 4.01
CA VAL A 11 -3.99 -9.26 3.41
C VAL A 11 -3.99 -10.30 4.53
N GLU A 12 -4.17 -11.56 4.19
CA GLU A 12 -4.03 -12.67 5.15
C GLU A 12 -2.57 -12.79 5.64
N SER A 13 -2.40 -13.13 6.92
CA SER A 13 -1.07 -13.29 7.53
C SER A 13 -0.25 -14.39 6.86
N ALA A 14 -0.90 -15.44 6.35
CA ALA A 14 -0.25 -16.53 5.62
C ALA A 14 0.57 -16.02 4.43
N TYR A 15 0.05 -15.05 3.67
CA TYR A 15 0.79 -14.48 2.53
C TYR A 15 2.02 -13.67 2.96
N ILE A 16 1.94 -12.99 4.11
CA ILE A 16 3.08 -12.29 4.70
C ILE A 16 4.16 -13.29 5.13
N GLU A 17 3.76 -14.38 5.79
CA GLU A 17 4.68 -15.45 6.23
C GLU A 17 5.37 -16.15 5.06
N GLN A 18 4.63 -16.41 3.97
CA GLN A 18 5.19 -16.96 2.73
C GLN A 18 6.26 -16.04 2.13
N LEU A 19 5.98 -14.73 2.05
CA LEU A 19 6.96 -13.74 1.59
C LEU A 19 8.19 -13.67 2.50
N GLN A 20 8.00 -13.72 3.82
CA GLN A 20 9.10 -13.71 4.79
C GLN A 20 9.97 -14.97 4.69
N THR A 21 9.37 -16.12 4.46
CA THR A 21 10.05 -17.40 4.21
C THR A 21 10.86 -17.34 2.91
N TYR A 22 10.30 -16.73 1.86
CA TYR A 22 11.00 -16.46 0.60
C TYR A 22 12.11 -15.38 0.70
N GLY A 23 12.20 -14.67 1.83
CA GLY A 23 13.26 -13.68 2.10
C GLY A 23 12.86 -12.22 1.90
N VAL A 24 11.58 -11.94 1.68
CA VAL A 24 11.01 -10.58 1.63
C VAL A 24 10.44 -10.23 3.00
N ARG A 25 11.17 -9.40 3.76
CA ARG A 25 10.81 -8.98 5.13
C ARG A 25 10.48 -7.50 5.24
N TYR A 26 10.96 -6.69 4.30
CA TYR A 26 10.82 -5.24 4.33
C TYR A 26 10.20 -4.70 3.03
N THR A 27 9.49 -3.59 3.15
CA THR A 27 8.86 -2.85 2.04
C THR A 27 9.83 -2.50 0.91
N GLN A 28 11.09 -2.17 1.21
CA GLN A 28 12.10 -1.93 0.17
C GLN A 28 12.33 -3.17 -0.70
N GLN A 29 12.36 -4.36 -0.10
CA GLN A 29 12.55 -5.61 -0.84
C GLN A 29 11.34 -5.93 -1.72
N LEU A 30 10.12 -5.58 -1.29
CA LEU A 30 8.92 -5.65 -2.14
C LEU A 30 9.04 -4.70 -3.34
N LEU A 31 9.52 -3.47 -3.13
CA LEU A 31 9.69 -2.50 -4.21
C LEU A 31 10.76 -2.91 -5.21
N GLU A 32 11.87 -3.48 -4.73
CA GLU A 32 12.96 -3.99 -5.57
C GLU A 32 12.53 -5.22 -6.37
N ARG A 33 11.94 -6.22 -5.71
CA ARG A 33 11.51 -7.48 -6.33
C ARG A 33 10.17 -7.42 -7.04
N GLY A 34 9.43 -6.32 -6.90
CA GLY A 34 8.13 -6.09 -7.55
C GLY A 34 8.13 -4.87 -8.46
N LYS A 35 9.31 -4.44 -8.93
CA LYS A 35 9.48 -3.17 -9.67
C LYS A 35 8.75 -3.16 -11.02
N THR A 36 8.74 -4.28 -11.72
CA THR A 36 8.09 -4.43 -13.04
C THR A 36 6.96 -5.46 -12.97
N VAL A 37 6.19 -5.59 -14.06
CA VAL A 37 5.10 -6.58 -14.14
C VAL A 37 5.68 -8.00 -14.05
N GLU A 38 6.73 -8.25 -14.80
CA GLU A 38 7.42 -9.54 -14.89
C GLU A 38 8.01 -9.94 -13.54
N LEU A 39 8.65 -9.00 -12.84
CA LEU A 39 9.19 -9.24 -11.49
C LEU A 39 8.10 -9.54 -10.47
N ARG A 40 6.90 -8.96 -10.61
CA ARG A 40 5.77 -9.28 -9.73
C ARG A 40 5.22 -10.67 -10.01
N GLU A 41 5.16 -11.08 -11.27
CA GLU A 41 4.76 -12.43 -11.66
C GLU A 41 5.76 -13.47 -11.14
N GLU A 42 7.06 -13.21 -11.29
CA GLU A 42 8.12 -14.05 -10.73
C GLU A 42 7.99 -14.14 -9.20
N LEU A 43 7.84 -13.01 -8.51
CA LEU A 43 7.68 -12.98 -7.06
C LEU A 43 6.44 -13.80 -6.62
N ALA A 44 5.30 -13.62 -7.30
CA ALA A 44 4.07 -14.35 -7.01
C ALA A 44 4.26 -15.87 -7.14
N GLN A 45 4.90 -16.32 -8.23
CA GLN A 45 5.17 -17.73 -8.49
C GLN A 45 6.14 -18.31 -7.44
N GLN A 46 7.25 -17.62 -7.20
CA GLN A 46 8.34 -18.11 -6.34
C GLN A 46 7.95 -18.12 -4.85
N SER A 47 7.17 -17.14 -4.40
CA SER A 47 6.69 -17.11 -3.02
C SER A 47 5.37 -17.86 -2.79
N ASN A 48 4.76 -18.41 -3.85
CA ASN A 48 3.43 -19.03 -3.82
C ASN A 48 2.36 -18.09 -3.23
N VAL A 49 2.40 -16.82 -3.61
CA VAL A 49 1.45 -15.78 -3.19
C VAL A 49 0.67 -15.29 -4.41
N PRO A 50 -0.67 -15.14 -4.34
CA PRO A 50 -1.45 -14.68 -5.48
C PRO A 50 -0.96 -13.34 -6.03
N ILE A 51 -0.93 -13.22 -7.36
CA ILE A 51 -0.42 -12.01 -8.04
C ILE A 51 -1.16 -10.74 -7.61
N GLN A 52 -2.45 -10.83 -7.31
CA GLN A 52 -3.27 -9.71 -6.81
C GLN A 52 -2.79 -9.23 -5.43
N VAL A 53 -2.36 -10.16 -4.57
CA VAL A 53 -1.79 -9.85 -3.25
C VAL A 53 -0.43 -9.18 -3.42
N ILE A 54 0.41 -9.67 -4.34
CA ILE A 54 1.68 -9.01 -4.67
C ILE A 54 1.45 -7.58 -5.19
N HIS A 55 0.49 -7.38 -6.10
CA HIS A 55 0.13 -6.04 -6.56
C HIS A 55 -0.29 -5.10 -5.43
N ALA A 56 -1.17 -5.57 -4.54
CA ALA A 56 -1.62 -4.80 -3.40
C ALA A 56 -0.46 -4.44 -2.47
N LEU A 57 0.41 -5.40 -2.12
CA LEU A 57 1.54 -5.18 -1.23
C LEU A 57 2.59 -4.25 -1.84
N VAL A 58 2.96 -4.43 -3.11
CA VAL A 58 3.92 -3.53 -3.78
C VAL A 58 3.36 -2.10 -3.87
N GLY A 59 2.07 -1.95 -4.16
CA GLY A 59 1.39 -0.66 -4.17
C GLY A 59 1.40 0.02 -2.80
N ARG A 60 1.05 -0.72 -1.73
CA ARG A 60 1.11 -0.22 -0.34
C ARG A 60 2.54 0.15 0.06
N ALA A 61 3.53 -0.65 -0.33
CA ALA A 61 4.94 -0.35 -0.08
C ALA A 61 5.38 0.94 -0.75
N ASP A 62 4.88 1.24 -1.96
CA ASP A 62 5.17 2.49 -2.66
C ASP A 62 4.52 3.69 -1.94
N LEU A 63 3.25 3.55 -1.53
CA LEU A 63 2.55 4.58 -0.75
C LEU A 63 3.19 4.86 0.60
N MET A 64 3.74 3.84 1.27
CA MET A 64 4.44 3.98 2.56
C MET A 64 5.77 4.75 2.46
N ARG A 65 6.19 5.17 1.25
CA ARG A 65 7.29 6.12 1.07
C ARG A 65 6.87 7.56 1.36
N LEU A 66 5.57 7.84 1.32
CA LEU A 66 5.02 9.16 1.63
C LEU A 66 5.16 9.47 3.12
N ARG A 67 5.48 10.73 3.42
CA ARG A 67 5.65 11.17 4.80
C ARG A 67 4.35 10.97 5.59
N GLY A 68 4.46 10.22 6.70
CA GLY A 68 3.35 9.94 7.60
C GLY A 68 2.39 8.84 7.12
N VAL A 69 2.74 8.08 6.08
CA VAL A 69 1.93 6.95 5.59
C VAL A 69 2.47 5.62 6.12
N GLY A 70 1.77 5.03 7.08
CA GLY A 70 2.00 3.68 7.59
C GLY A 70 1.07 2.64 6.95
N GLY A 71 1.08 1.41 7.48
CA GLY A 71 0.31 0.28 6.94
C GLY A 71 -1.21 0.51 6.88
N ASP A 72 -1.79 1.14 7.88
CA ASP A 72 -3.24 1.39 7.90
C ASP A 72 -3.64 2.48 6.89
N LEU A 73 -2.81 3.52 6.75
CA LEU A 73 -3.08 4.64 5.86
C LEU A 73 -2.82 4.26 4.39
N SER A 74 -1.82 3.42 4.12
CA SER A 74 -1.60 2.86 2.78
C SER A 74 -2.73 1.92 2.35
N LEU A 75 -3.32 1.15 3.28
CA LEU A 75 -4.53 0.39 3.02
C LEU A 75 -5.72 1.32 2.73
N LEU A 76 -5.96 2.34 3.57
CA LEU A 76 -7.06 3.29 3.36
C LEU A 76 -6.94 4.00 2.00
N LEU A 77 -5.73 4.39 1.60
CA LEU A 77 -5.46 4.99 0.29
C LEU A 77 -5.80 4.04 -0.85
N GLN A 78 -5.43 2.76 -0.75
CA GLN A 78 -5.79 1.76 -1.77
C GLN A 78 -7.29 1.53 -1.86
N GLU A 79 -7.99 1.44 -0.73
CA GLU A 79 -9.46 1.31 -0.71
C GLU A 79 -10.14 2.57 -1.29
N ALA A 80 -9.47 3.72 -1.25
CA ALA A 80 -9.90 4.96 -1.91
C ALA A 80 -9.57 5.02 -3.41
N GLY A 81 -8.90 3.99 -3.97
CA GLY A 81 -8.52 3.89 -5.38
C GLY A 81 -7.10 4.37 -5.69
N ILE A 82 -6.29 4.70 -4.69
CA ILE A 82 -4.89 5.09 -4.88
C ILE A 82 -4.01 3.85 -4.81
N LEU A 83 -3.65 3.28 -5.96
CA LEU A 83 -2.93 2.01 -6.01
C LEU A 83 -1.42 2.16 -5.78
N CYS A 84 -0.83 3.31 -6.14
CA CYS A 84 0.58 3.66 -5.94
C CYS A 84 0.77 5.19 -5.94
N CYS A 85 2.00 5.68 -5.75
CA CYS A 85 2.29 7.13 -5.76
C CYS A 85 1.93 7.80 -7.10
N ARG A 86 2.02 7.08 -8.22
CA ARG A 86 1.60 7.62 -9.52
C ARG A 86 0.10 7.88 -9.59
N SER A 87 -0.72 7.07 -8.90
CA SER A 87 -2.18 7.19 -8.93
C SER A 87 -2.70 8.55 -8.45
N PHE A 88 -1.90 9.33 -7.71
CA PHE A 88 -2.28 10.69 -7.29
C PHE A 88 -2.43 11.67 -8.46
N GLN A 89 -1.75 11.45 -9.59
CA GLN A 89 -1.78 12.37 -10.75
C GLN A 89 -3.18 12.52 -11.37
N GLU A 90 -4.02 11.51 -11.20
CA GLU A 90 -5.38 11.45 -11.78
C GLU A 90 -6.46 11.96 -10.81
N GLN A 91 -6.06 12.45 -9.64
CA GLN A 91 -6.98 12.71 -8.53
C GLN A 91 -7.16 14.20 -8.29
N ASP A 92 -8.34 14.55 -7.81
CA ASP A 92 -8.60 15.85 -7.21
C ASP A 92 -8.45 15.74 -5.68
N ALA A 93 -7.69 16.67 -5.08
CA ALA A 93 -7.36 16.62 -3.67
C ALA A 93 -8.59 16.71 -2.76
N GLU A 94 -9.62 17.48 -3.16
CA GLU A 94 -10.83 17.63 -2.35
C GLU A 94 -11.70 16.39 -2.41
N ARG A 95 -11.89 15.84 -3.62
CA ARG A 95 -12.63 14.59 -3.82
C ARG A 95 -11.95 13.43 -3.11
N LEU A 96 -10.62 13.31 -3.20
CA LEU A 96 -9.87 12.27 -2.52
C LEU A 96 -9.99 12.40 -0.99
N HIS A 97 -9.82 13.61 -0.44
CA HIS A 97 -10.01 13.83 1.00
C HIS A 97 -11.41 13.43 1.47
N LYS A 98 -12.46 13.81 0.73
CA LYS A 98 -13.84 13.42 1.05
C LYS A 98 -14.01 11.90 1.06
N ARG A 99 -13.52 11.21 0.02
CA ARG A 99 -13.59 9.74 -0.08
C ARG A 99 -12.85 9.04 1.05
N LEU A 100 -11.67 9.54 1.44
CA LEU A 100 -10.89 9.00 2.55
C LEU A 100 -11.64 9.15 3.89
N ALA A 101 -12.29 10.29 4.12
CA ALA A 101 -13.10 10.52 5.32
C ALA A 101 -14.31 9.59 5.36
N GLU A 102 -15.05 9.44 4.26
CA GLU A 102 -16.20 8.55 4.15
C GLU A 102 -15.83 7.08 4.40
N LEU A 103 -14.73 6.60 3.79
CA LEU A 103 -14.22 5.24 4.00
C LEU A 103 -13.79 5.00 5.45
N HIS A 104 -13.12 5.96 6.07
CA HIS A 104 -12.70 5.85 7.47
C HIS A 104 -13.91 5.83 8.42
N ILE A 105 -14.94 6.66 8.20
CA ILE A 105 -16.16 6.67 9.01
C ILE A 105 -16.91 5.34 8.87
N GLY A 106 -17.05 4.83 7.63
CA GLY A 106 -17.83 3.62 7.37
C GLY A 106 -17.14 2.32 7.78
N ARG A 107 -15.80 2.24 7.68
CA ARG A 107 -15.05 0.97 7.84
C ARG A 107 -13.95 1.02 8.91
N ARG A 108 -13.63 2.19 9.47
CA ARG A 108 -12.58 2.40 10.48
C ARG A 108 -11.24 1.73 10.13
N ILE A 109 -10.81 1.88 8.87
CA ILE A 109 -9.61 1.21 8.33
C ILE A 109 -8.32 1.72 8.97
N ALA A 110 -8.19 3.04 9.09
CA ALA A 110 -7.05 3.69 9.77
C ALA A 110 -7.44 4.22 11.13
N TYR A 111 -6.45 4.53 11.98
CA TYR A 111 -6.69 5.17 13.28
C TYR A 111 -7.37 6.54 13.15
N HIS A 112 -7.01 7.31 12.12
CA HIS A 112 -7.61 8.60 11.80
C HIS A 112 -7.65 8.79 10.28
N ALA A 113 -8.62 9.58 9.80
CA ALA A 113 -8.61 10.07 8.42
C ALA A 113 -7.52 11.15 8.26
N PRO A 114 -6.82 11.20 7.12
CA PRO A 114 -5.81 12.23 6.87
C PRO A 114 -6.45 13.59 6.66
N SER A 115 -5.74 14.65 7.05
CA SER A 115 -6.20 16.02 6.81
C SER A 115 -6.09 16.40 5.33
N LYS A 116 -6.87 17.39 4.89
CA LYS A 116 -6.77 17.96 3.53
C LYS A 116 -5.36 18.45 3.18
N ALA A 117 -4.63 19.02 4.15
CA ALA A 117 -3.25 19.45 3.97
C ALA A 117 -2.31 18.26 3.74
N GLN A 118 -2.51 17.16 4.48
CA GLN A 118 -1.75 15.94 4.31
C GLN A 118 -2.00 15.30 2.94
N VAL A 119 -3.26 15.23 2.49
CA VAL A 119 -3.61 14.74 1.15
C VAL A 119 -2.91 15.55 0.06
N ARG A 120 -2.97 16.89 0.15
CA ARG A 120 -2.27 17.78 -0.79
C ARG A 120 -0.76 17.55 -0.79
N SER A 121 -0.16 17.29 0.36
CA SER A 121 1.28 17.07 0.47
C SER A 121 1.77 15.80 -0.25
N TRP A 122 0.90 14.81 -0.44
CA TRP A 122 1.24 13.57 -1.16
C TRP A 122 1.11 13.68 -2.67
N MET A 123 0.45 14.73 -3.15
CA MET A 123 0.20 14.97 -4.58
C MET A 123 1.27 15.85 -5.24
N ASN A 124 2.25 16.33 -4.47
CA ASN A 124 3.31 17.23 -4.92
C ASN A 124 4.58 16.48 -5.31
#